data_AF-A0A7S0AB01-F1
#
_entry.id   AF-A0A7S0AB01-F1
#
_cell.length_a   1.000
_cell.length_b   1.000
_cell.length_c   1.000
_cell.angle_alpha   90.00
_cell.angle_beta   90.00
_cell.angle_gamma   90.00
#
_symmetry.space_group_name_H-M   'P 1'
#
loop_
_entity.id
_entity.type
_entity.pdbx_description
1 polymer ?
#
loop_
_entity_poly.entity_id
_entity_poly.type
_entity_poly.pdbx_seq_one_letter_code
_entity_poly.pdbx_strand_id
1 'polypeptide(L)'
;QDLPQGAQWDPEELFGTQRRVALGEVTVLAISYCWLTASHPDPEGAQLRALARVLGLFLNSGVADDFAIFLDWCSMYQTERTEEEEQAFKRSLRHINVWYAHLQSLVWILSDSGAAPAYGDRGWPNFECRISQLIKPDHAVLDLGLLGRAF
;
A
#
# COMPACT_ATOMS: atom_id res chain seq x y z
N GLN A 1 -9.65 -2.21 -12.86
CA GLN A 1 -8.63 -3.21 -12.49
C GLN A 1 -9.34 -4.54 -12.27
N ASP A 2 -8.72 -5.68 -12.60
CA ASP A 2 -9.33 -7.01 -12.36
C ASP A 2 -9.00 -7.51 -10.94
N LEU A 3 -9.68 -6.93 -9.95
CA LEU A 3 -9.59 -7.38 -8.56
C LEU A 3 -10.58 -8.53 -8.31
N PRO A 4 -10.22 -9.55 -7.50
CA PRO A 4 -11.14 -10.61 -7.15
C PRO A 4 -12.31 -10.09 -6.31
N GLN A 5 -13.43 -10.80 -6.34
CA GLN A 5 -14.59 -10.47 -5.53
C GLN A 5 -14.22 -10.43 -4.05
N GLY A 6 -14.59 -9.34 -3.35
CA GLY A 6 -14.27 -9.15 -1.93
C GLY A 6 -12.90 -8.54 -1.64
N ALA A 7 -12.11 -8.18 -2.66
CA ALA A 7 -10.82 -7.49 -2.46
C ALA A 7 -10.95 -6.00 -2.09
N GLN A 8 -12.17 -5.49 -1.95
CA GLN A 8 -12.45 -4.10 -1.62
C GLN A 8 -13.07 -4.03 -0.23
N TRP A 9 -12.54 -3.12 0.59
CA TRP A 9 -13.12 -2.77 1.88
C TRP A 9 -14.15 -1.65 1.71
N ASP A 10 -15.29 -1.78 2.40
CA ASP A 10 -16.16 -0.63 2.63
C ASP A 10 -15.58 0.22 3.79
N PRO A 11 -15.36 1.54 3.60
CA PRO A 11 -14.92 2.41 4.68
C PRO A 11 -15.76 2.33 5.96
N GLU A 12 -17.07 2.07 5.86
CA GLU A 12 -17.94 1.91 7.03
C GLU A 12 -17.62 0.64 7.82
N GLU A 13 -17.20 -0.44 7.17
CA GLU A 13 -16.77 -1.68 7.85
C GLU A 13 -15.47 -1.46 8.66
N LEU A 14 -14.58 -0.60 8.16
CA LEU A 14 -13.29 -0.31 8.79
C LEU A 14 -13.40 0.74 9.90
N PHE A 15 -14.07 1.86 9.61
CA PHE A 15 -14.02 3.08 10.40
C PHE A 15 -15.37 3.47 11.01
N GLY A 16 -16.45 2.83 10.60
CA GLY A 16 -17.81 3.12 11.05
C GLY A 16 -18.07 2.65 12.48
N THR A 17 -19.29 2.15 12.73
CA THR A 17 -19.72 1.82 14.11
C THR A 17 -18.90 0.69 14.73
N GLN A 18 -18.45 -0.27 13.90
CA GLN A 18 -17.65 -1.40 14.31
C GLN A 18 -16.23 -0.99 14.73
N ARG A 19 -15.71 0.14 14.22
CA ARG A 19 -14.38 0.69 14.55
C ARG A 19 -13.25 -0.34 14.53
N ARG A 20 -13.28 -1.28 13.57
CA ARG A 20 -12.36 -2.44 13.51
C ARG A 20 -10.89 -2.03 13.53
N VAL A 21 -10.56 -0.91 12.88
CA VAL A 21 -9.20 -0.34 12.91
C VAL A 21 -8.82 0.17 14.30
N ALA A 22 -9.74 0.85 15.01
CA ALA A 22 -9.47 1.37 16.35
C ALA A 22 -9.40 0.25 17.41
N LEU A 23 -10.08 -0.87 17.17
CA LEU A 23 -10.03 -2.07 18.01
C LEU A 23 -8.81 -2.95 17.73
N GLY A 24 -8.04 -2.66 16.67
CA GLY A 24 -6.87 -3.44 16.27
C GLY A 24 -7.19 -4.73 15.49
N GLU A 25 -8.47 -4.97 15.16
CA GLU A 25 -8.91 -6.14 14.39
C GLU A 25 -8.51 -6.06 12.92
N VAL A 26 -8.33 -4.84 12.39
CA VAL A 26 -7.86 -4.63 11.01
C VAL A 26 -6.75 -3.60 11.02
N THR A 27 -5.60 -3.98 10.49
CA THR A 27 -4.44 -3.08 10.34
C THR A 27 -4.48 -2.37 9.00
N VAL A 28 -4.42 -1.03 9.01
CA VAL A 28 -4.30 -0.24 7.78
C VAL A 28 -2.85 -0.25 7.32
N LEU A 29 -2.61 -0.71 6.10
CA LEU A 29 -1.27 -0.87 5.53
C LEU A 29 -1.18 -0.15 4.18
N ALA A 30 -0.28 0.82 4.06
CA ALA A 30 0.05 1.46 2.78
C ALA A 30 1.30 0.81 2.16
N ILE A 31 1.27 0.58 0.85
CA ILE A 31 2.39 0.03 0.10
C ILE A 31 3.06 1.12 -0.72
N SER A 32 4.37 1.30 -0.54
CA SER A 32 5.20 2.13 -1.41
C SER A 32 6.11 1.25 -2.25
N TYR A 33 6.03 1.40 -3.57
CA TYR A 33 6.60 0.48 -4.54
C TYR A 33 6.87 1.18 -5.86
N CYS A 34 7.66 0.55 -6.72
CA CYS A 34 7.99 1.10 -8.02
C CYS A 34 7.05 0.58 -9.09
N TRP A 35 6.61 1.48 -9.97
CA TRP A 35 6.10 1.07 -11.28
C TRP A 35 7.25 0.49 -12.13
N LEU A 36 7.12 -0.78 -12.52
CA LEU A 36 8.08 -1.50 -13.37
C LEU A 36 7.98 -1.09 -14.84
N THR A 37 6.78 -0.77 -15.31
CA THR A 37 6.54 -0.24 -16.66
C THR A 37 5.60 0.96 -16.60
N ALA A 38 5.44 1.67 -17.71
CA ALA A 38 4.53 2.81 -17.79
C ALA A 38 3.05 2.39 -17.80
N SER A 39 2.73 1.18 -18.27
CA SER A 39 1.36 0.70 -18.41
C SER A 39 0.84 -0.04 -17.19
N HIS A 40 1.72 -0.73 -16.47
CA HIS A 40 1.33 -1.53 -15.31
C HIS A 40 2.46 -1.56 -14.29
N PRO A 41 2.18 -1.34 -13.00
CA PRO A 41 3.24 -1.22 -12.02
C PRO A 41 3.94 -2.55 -11.71
N ASP A 42 3.25 -3.68 -11.87
CA ASP A 42 3.81 -5.01 -11.62
C ASP A 42 3.28 -6.05 -12.63
N PRO A 43 3.68 -5.98 -13.92
CA PRO A 43 3.05 -6.78 -15.00
C PRO A 43 3.07 -8.28 -14.74
N GLU A 44 4.14 -8.77 -14.12
CA GLU A 44 4.34 -10.19 -13.81
C GLU A 44 3.81 -10.57 -12.42
N GLY A 45 3.30 -9.63 -11.63
CA GLY A 45 2.82 -9.87 -10.26
C GLY A 45 3.92 -10.25 -9.26
N ALA A 46 5.19 -9.92 -9.53
CA ALA A 46 6.30 -10.31 -8.68
C ALA A 46 6.30 -9.57 -7.34
N GLN A 47 6.00 -8.27 -7.35
CA GLN A 47 5.87 -7.45 -6.15
C GLN A 47 4.65 -7.89 -5.33
N LEU A 48 3.51 -8.15 -5.98
CA LEU A 48 2.30 -8.65 -5.33
C LEU A 48 2.52 -10.02 -4.67
N ARG A 49 3.23 -10.95 -5.32
CA ARG A 49 3.56 -12.26 -4.74
C ARG A 49 4.48 -12.14 -3.52
N ALA A 50 5.47 -11.25 -3.56
CA ALA A 50 6.34 -10.99 -2.42
C ALA A 50 5.53 -10.43 -1.23
N LEU A 51 4.67 -9.45 -1.50
CA LEU A 51 3.76 -8.88 -0.52
C LEU A 51 2.85 -9.95 0.12
N ALA A 52 2.21 -10.80 -0.71
CA ALA A 52 1.33 -11.87 -0.24
C ALA A 52 2.05 -12.88 0.67
N ARG A 53 3.31 -13.23 0.37
CA ARG A 53 4.10 -14.12 1.23
C ARG A 53 4.32 -13.52 2.62
N VAL A 54 4.73 -12.25 2.69
CA VAL A 54 4.97 -11.57 3.96
C VAL A 54 3.67 -11.37 4.74
N LEU A 55 2.58 -10.95 4.08
CA LEU A 55 1.26 -10.87 4.71
C LEU A 55 0.84 -12.20 5.34
N GLY A 56 1.03 -13.31 4.63
CA GLY A 56 0.74 -14.64 5.16
C GLY A 56 1.53 -14.98 6.43
N LEU A 57 2.80 -14.55 6.52
CA LEU A 57 3.59 -14.73 7.74
C LEU A 57 3.04 -13.91 8.92
N PHE A 58 2.65 -12.66 8.68
CA PHE A 58 2.05 -11.81 9.72
C PHE A 58 0.73 -12.38 10.22
N LEU A 59 -0.18 -12.76 9.32
CA LEU A 59 -1.46 -13.37 9.67
C LEU A 59 -1.28 -14.67 10.45
N ASN A 60 -0.39 -15.57 9.99
CA ASN A 60 -0.14 -16.84 10.66
C ASN A 60 0.56 -16.69 12.03
N SER A 61 1.28 -15.59 12.25
CA SER A 61 1.92 -15.29 13.53
C SER A 61 0.98 -14.73 14.59
N GLY A 62 -0.23 -14.30 14.20
CA GLY A 62 -1.17 -13.62 15.10
C GLY A 62 -0.77 -12.19 15.46
N VAL A 63 0.20 -11.59 14.75
CA VAL A 63 0.60 -10.20 14.93
C VAL A 63 -0.50 -9.24 14.42
N ALA A 64 -1.27 -9.66 13.42
CA ALA A 64 -2.42 -8.95 12.91
C ALA A 64 -3.52 -9.95 12.51
N ASP A 65 -4.76 -9.62 12.81
CA ASP A 65 -5.92 -10.46 12.47
C ASP A 65 -6.29 -10.31 10.99
N ASP A 66 -6.21 -9.08 10.46
CA ASP A 66 -6.52 -8.77 9.06
C ASP A 66 -5.85 -7.46 8.61
N PHE A 67 -5.80 -7.24 7.28
CA PHE A 67 -5.21 -6.05 6.68
C PHE A 67 -6.16 -5.33 5.71
N ALA A 68 -6.26 -4.01 5.90
CA ALA A 68 -6.81 -3.08 4.92
C ALA A 68 -5.67 -2.42 4.16
N ILE A 69 -5.41 -2.92 2.95
CA ILE A 69 -4.23 -2.53 2.17
C ILE A 69 -4.57 -1.39 1.20
N PHE A 70 -3.87 -0.27 1.34
CA PHE A 70 -3.82 0.78 0.34
C PHE A 70 -2.66 0.50 -0.63
N LEU A 71 -3.03 0.11 -1.86
CA LEU A 71 -2.12 -0.04 -2.99
C LEU A 71 -2.65 0.89 -4.08
N ASP A 72 -1.96 2.00 -4.35
CA ASP A 72 -2.47 3.12 -5.15
C ASP A 72 -3.14 2.70 -6.48
N TRP A 73 -2.52 1.78 -7.20
CA TRP A 73 -2.97 1.28 -8.48
C TRP A 73 -4.27 0.48 -8.35
N CYS A 74 -4.50 -0.20 -7.23
CA CYS A 74 -5.73 -0.94 -6.92
C CYS A 74 -6.80 -0.07 -6.25
N SER A 75 -6.38 0.97 -5.51
CA SER A 75 -7.26 1.80 -4.68
C SER A 75 -7.73 3.08 -5.37
N MET A 76 -7.23 3.37 -6.58
CA MET A 76 -7.63 4.53 -7.39
C MET A 76 -8.04 4.13 -8.80
N TYR A 77 -8.92 4.91 -9.42
CA TYR A 77 -9.32 4.70 -10.81
C TYR A 77 -8.12 4.88 -11.76
N GLN A 78 -7.92 3.92 -12.65
CA GLN A 78 -6.89 3.96 -13.69
C GLN A 78 -7.48 4.47 -15.01
N THR A 79 -6.66 4.87 -15.96
CA THR A 79 -7.11 5.30 -17.30
C THR A 79 -7.65 4.12 -18.12
N GLU A 80 -8.66 4.23 -18.97
CA GLU A 80 -9.55 5.35 -19.30
C GLU A 80 -10.65 5.53 -18.23
N ARG A 81 -10.95 6.78 -17.84
CA ARG A 81 -11.89 7.12 -16.73
C ARG A 81 -13.14 7.81 -17.25
N THR A 82 -14.28 7.58 -16.62
CA THR A 82 -15.45 8.48 -16.75
C THR A 82 -15.19 9.83 -16.07
N GLU A 83 -16.06 10.81 -16.30
CA GLU A 83 -15.96 12.10 -15.62
C GLU A 83 -16.06 11.93 -14.09
N GLU A 84 -16.98 11.10 -13.61
CA GLU A 84 -17.15 10.82 -12.19
C GLU A 84 -15.91 10.17 -11.57
N GLU A 85 -15.30 9.22 -12.29
CA GLU A 85 -14.07 8.54 -11.89
C GLU A 85 -12.87 9.49 -11.88
N GLU A 86 -12.77 10.40 -12.84
CA GLU A 86 -11.72 11.43 -12.90
C GLU A 86 -11.85 12.41 -11.73
N GLN A 87 -13.08 12.83 -11.38
CA GLN A 87 -13.32 13.65 -10.19
C GLN A 87 -12.96 12.90 -8.90
N ALA A 88 -13.26 11.60 -8.81
CA ALA A 88 -12.86 10.77 -7.69
C ALA A 88 -11.33 10.63 -7.60
N PHE A 89 -10.65 10.37 -8.73
CA PHE A 89 -9.20 10.29 -8.82
C PHE A 89 -8.53 11.58 -8.32
N LYS A 90 -8.99 12.75 -8.77
CA LYS A 90 -8.46 14.07 -8.34
C LYS A 90 -8.63 14.29 -6.84
N ARG A 91 -9.79 13.94 -6.27
CA ARG A 91 -10.02 14.02 -4.82
C ARG A 91 -9.07 13.12 -4.06
N SER A 92 -8.93 11.86 -4.47
CA SER A 92 -8.02 10.90 -3.84
C SER A 92 -6.57 11.35 -3.92
N LEU A 93 -6.13 11.84 -5.08
CA LEU A 93 -4.74 12.28 -5.30
C LEU A 93 -4.35 13.45 -4.38
N ARG A 94 -5.29 14.37 -4.09
CA ARG A 94 -5.05 15.50 -3.17
C ARG A 94 -4.70 15.03 -1.75
N HIS A 95 -5.20 13.87 -1.34
CA HIS A 95 -5.07 13.35 0.02
C HIS A 95 -4.17 12.12 0.12
N ILE A 96 -3.61 11.63 -0.99
CA ILE A 96 -2.90 10.35 -1.06
C ILE A 96 -1.76 10.22 -0.03
N ASN A 97 -1.09 11.33 0.28
CA ASN A 97 0.00 11.36 1.25
C ASN A 97 -0.41 10.98 2.68
N VAL A 98 -1.71 11.06 3.01
CA VAL A 98 -2.22 10.64 4.33
C VAL A 98 -1.95 9.16 4.60
N TRP A 99 -2.06 8.31 3.57
CA TRP A 99 -1.83 6.88 3.70
C TRP A 99 -0.40 6.57 4.16
N TYR A 100 0.57 7.37 3.70
CA TYR A 100 1.97 7.20 4.03
C TYR A 100 2.38 7.94 5.31
N ALA A 101 1.74 9.05 5.66
CA ALA A 101 2.15 9.87 6.82
C ALA A 101 1.38 9.57 8.13
N HIS A 102 0.14 9.09 8.06
CA HIS A 102 -0.75 9.02 9.23
C HIS A 102 -0.29 8.02 10.29
N LEU A 103 -0.29 8.37 11.58
CA LEU A 103 0.26 7.52 12.65
C LEU A 103 -0.41 6.15 12.81
N GLN A 104 -1.66 6.00 12.37
CA GLN A 104 -2.40 4.73 12.45
C GLN A 104 -2.23 3.82 11.22
N SER A 105 -1.45 4.22 10.21
CA SER A 105 -1.10 3.32 9.11
C SER A 105 0.28 2.70 9.32
N LEU A 106 0.42 1.43 8.97
CA LEU A 106 1.72 0.85 8.67
C LEU A 106 2.10 1.20 7.23
N VAL A 107 3.40 1.27 6.96
CA VAL A 107 3.92 1.46 5.61
C VAL A 107 4.93 0.37 5.29
N TRP A 108 4.67 -0.39 4.24
CA TRP A 108 5.64 -1.34 3.70
C TRP A 108 6.26 -0.79 2.41
N ILE A 109 7.58 -0.88 2.33
CA ILE A 109 8.37 -0.40 1.21
C ILE A 109 8.92 -1.59 0.43
N LEU A 110 8.79 -1.56 -0.90
CA LEU A 110 9.38 -2.52 -1.83
C LEU A 110 10.57 -1.87 -2.56
N SER A 111 11.65 -1.59 -1.82
CA SER A 111 12.78 -0.82 -2.37
C SER A 111 13.62 -1.61 -3.38
N ASP A 112 13.74 -2.93 -3.22
CA ASP A 112 14.38 -3.83 -4.17
C ASP A 112 13.37 -4.48 -5.12
N SER A 113 12.85 -3.67 -6.05
CA SER A 113 11.87 -4.10 -7.07
C SER A 113 12.52 -4.48 -8.40
N GLY A 114 13.85 -4.32 -8.55
CA GLY A 114 14.54 -4.43 -9.84
C GLY A 114 14.19 -3.33 -10.85
N ALA A 115 13.44 -2.31 -10.43
CA ALA A 115 13.05 -1.19 -11.27
C ALA A 115 14.23 -0.24 -11.54
N ALA A 116 14.27 0.37 -12.73
CA ALA A 116 15.20 1.44 -13.08
C ALA A 116 14.44 2.76 -13.30
N PRO A 117 14.88 3.92 -12.76
CA PRO A 117 15.95 4.06 -11.77
C PRO A 117 15.57 3.39 -10.43
N ALA A 118 16.55 3.17 -9.56
CA ALA A 118 16.35 2.54 -8.26
C ALA A 118 15.34 3.32 -7.41
N TYR A 119 14.69 2.65 -6.45
CA TYR A 119 13.62 3.24 -5.63
C TYR A 119 14.02 4.58 -5.00
N GLY A 120 15.23 4.65 -4.43
CA GLY A 120 15.75 5.86 -3.77
C GLY A 120 15.98 7.04 -4.71
N ASP A 121 16.16 6.80 -6.01
CA ASP A 121 16.41 7.83 -7.02
C ASP A 121 15.11 8.31 -7.71
N ARG A 122 13.97 7.71 -7.37
CA ARG A 122 12.65 8.09 -7.92
C ARG A 122 12.02 9.18 -7.07
N GLY A 123 11.38 10.16 -7.72
CA GLY A 123 10.74 11.27 -7.02
C GLY A 123 9.64 10.81 -6.05
N TRP A 124 8.59 10.19 -6.58
CA TRP A 124 7.38 9.88 -5.78
C TRP A 124 7.59 8.80 -4.73
N PRO A 125 8.13 7.59 -5.05
CA PRO A 125 8.39 6.57 -4.03
C PRO A 125 9.38 7.03 -2.96
N ASN A 126 10.44 7.78 -3.31
CA ASN A 126 11.34 8.34 -2.30
C ASN A 126 10.59 9.30 -1.36
N PHE A 127 9.76 10.18 -1.90
CA PHE A 127 8.96 11.09 -1.09
C PHE A 127 8.04 10.35 -0.11
N GLU A 128 7.31 9.32 -0.57
CA GLU A 128 6.47 8.46 0.27
C GLU A 128 7.27 7.82 1.41
N CYS A 129 8.44 7.25 1.10
CA CYS A 129 9.36 6.71 2.10
C CYS A 129 9.75 7.78 3.13
N ARG A 130 10.17 8.97 2.70
CA ARG A 130 10.59 10.04 3.62
C ARG A 130 9.47 10.49 4.53
N ILE A 131 8.26 10.71 4.01
CA ILE A 131 7.15 11.19 4.84
C ILE A 131 6.67 10.13 5.83
N SER A 132 6.78 8.85 5.48
CA SER A 132 6.46 7.77 6.42
C SER A 132 7.39 7.74 7.62
N GLN A 133 8.65 8.16 7.47
CA GLN A 133 9.65 8.13 8.54
C GLN A 133 9.67 9.40 9.42
N LEU A 134 8.83 10.40 9.13
CA LEU A 134 8.89 11.70 9.85
C LEU A 134 8.39 11.64 11.29
N ILE A 135 7.25 10.97 11.50
CA ILE A 135 6.54 10.99 12.79
C ILE A 135 6.15 9.61 13.29
N LYS A 136 6.25 8.58 12.44
CA LYS A 136 5.86 7.22 12.79
C LYS A 136 6.89 6.59 13.72
N PRO A 137 6.47 5.69 14.62
CA PRO A 137 7.41 4.87 15.39
C PRO A 137 8.15 3.88 14.48
N ASP A 138 9.33 3.44 14.91
CA ASP A 138 10.23 2.58 14.11
C ASP A 138 9.59 1.27 13.63
N HIS A 139 8.60 0.75 14.36
CA HIS A 139 7.90 -0.48 13.99
C HIS A 139 6.80 -0.28 12.94
N ALA A 140 6.46 0.96 12.60
CA ALA A 140 5.36 1.27 11.68
C ALA A 140 5.81 1.42 10.22
N VAL A 141 7.12 1.36 9.94
CA VAL A 141 7.68 1.38 8.59
C VAL A 141 8.61 0.19 8.41
N LEU A 142 8.33 -0.65 7.42
CA LEU A 142 9.12 -1.85 7.12
C LEU A 142 9.53 -1.86 5.66
N ASP A 143 10.84 -1.91 5.40
CA ASP A 143 11.36 -2.10 4.03
C ASP A 143 11.65 -3.57 3.75
N LEU A 144 10.81 -4.17 2.92
CA LEU A 144 10.94 -5.57 2.52
C LEU A 144 12.11 -5.80 1.57
N GLY A 145 12.59 -4.75 0.88
CA GLY A 145 13.79 -4.84 0.04
C GLY A 145 15.07 -5.12 0.83
N LEU A 146 15.07 -4.82 2.14
CA LEU A 146 16.21 -5.08 3.03
C LEU A 146 16.22 -6.49 3.61
N LEU A 147 15.13 -7.27 3.46
CA LEU A 147 15.03 -8.63 3.99
C LEU A 147 15.78 -9.67 3.14
N GLY A 148 16.38 -9.24 2.02
CA GLY A 148 17.10 -10.10 1.07
C GLY A 148 16.16 -11.00 0.25
N ARG A 149 16.70 -11.66 -0.78
CA ARG A 149 15.96 -12.58 -1.69
C ARG A 149 15.55 -13.91 -1.04
N ALA A 150 15.37 -13.95 0.29
CA ALA A 150 14.99 -15.14 1.02
C ALA A 150 13.50 -15.52 0.86
N PHE A 151 12.75 -14.77 0.06
CA PHE A 151 11.32 -14.97 -0.18
C PHE A 151 10.97 -14.92 -1.66
#